data_AF-A0A151JKC9-F1
#
_entry.id   AF-A0A151JKC9-F1
#
_cell.length_a   1.000
_cell.length_b   1.000
_cell.length_c   1.000
_cell.angle_alpha   90.00
_cell.angle_beta   90.00
_cell.angle_gamma   90.00
#
_symmetry.space_group_name_H-M   'P 1'
#
loop_
_entity.id
_entity.type
_entity.pdbx_description
1 polymer ?
#
loop_
_entity_poly.entity_id
_entity_poly.type
_entity_poly.pdbx_seq_one_letter_code
_entity_poly.pdbx_strand_id
1 'polypeptide(L)'
;MPLNQSKLAHDLPIHSHFAIHYHHWTLRVKAECSVMFELIYREQVQYQGKLELMNNGELLDISQVQWKFPHRPDRIEQWCQLHHADKLSLNMNYFFHDQALVIEYLARNSIPTRLDIRHEIVPLDSVENDKPSHSEKLDWQRCRHGLPSESIRHSIKPDLFREAFSATQWIVLDKM
;
A
#
# COMPACT_ATOMS: atom_id res chain seq x y z
N MET A 1 39.65 9.55 30.24
CA MET A 1 39.23 8.93 28.97
C MET A 1 37.72 9.11 28.87
N PRO A 2 37.20 10.01 28.02
CA PRO A 2 35.79 10.37 28.03
C PRO A 2 34.90 9.31 27.37
N LEU A 3 33.69 9.18 27.91
CA LEU A 3 32.59 8.35 27.41
C LEU A 3 32.26 8.70 25.95
N ASN A 4 32.21 7.69 25.09
CA ASN A 4 31.68 7.81 23.74
C ASN A 4 30.14 7.62 23.79
N GLN A 5 29.42 8.72 24.02
CA GLN A 5 27.97 8.78 23.84
C GLN A 5 27.67 9.22 22.40
N SER A 6 27.17 8.31 21.56
CA SER A 6 26.26 8.61 20.44
C SER A 6 26.03 7.35 19.60
N LYS A 7 25.30 6.40 20.18
CA LYS A 7 24.54 5.43 19.40
C LYS A 7 23.14 5.40 19.96
N LEU A 8 22.45 6.53 19.80
CA LEU A 8 20.99 6.58 19.89
C LEU A 8 20.46 5.80 18.69
N ALA A 9 20.36 4.49 18.86
CA ALA A 9 19.33 3.74 18.17
C ALA A 9 18.02 4.41 18.59
N HIS A 10 17.38 5.09 17.64
CA HIS A 10 16.01 5.54 17.81
C HIS A 10 15.15 4.29 17.93
N ASP A 11 14.95 3.84 19.16
CA ASP A 11 13.79 3.04 19.54
C ASP A 11 12.56 3.93 19.26
N LEU A 12 12.01 3.77 18.06
CA LEU A 12 10.72 4.34 17.71
C LEU A 12 9.67 3.73 18.67
N PRO A 13 8.79 4.55 19.26
CA PRO A 13 7.80 4.06 20.20
C PRO A 13 6.90 3.01 19.55
N ILE A 14 6.48 2.05 20.37
CA ILE A 14 5.70 0.84 20.05
C ILE A 14 4.36 1.15 19.36
N HIS A 15 3.94 2.42 19.28
CA HIS A 15 2.74 2.91 18.60
C HIS A 15 3.05 3.95 17.51
N SER A 16 3.99 3.63 16.63
CA SER A 16 4.33 4.51 15.50
C SER A 16 3.23 4.46 14.45
N HIS A 17 2.50 5.57 14.30
CA HIS A 17 1.61 5.81 13.17
C HIS A 17 2.28 6.77 12.20
N PHE A 18 2.14 6.49 10.91
CA PHE A 18 2.59 7.35 9.82
C PHE A 18 1.39 8.10 9.28
N ALA A 19 1.51 9.42 9.14
CA ALA A 19 0.44 10.25 8.64
C ALA A 19 0.97 11.32 7.67
N ILE A 20 0.19 11.58 6.63
CA ILE A 20 0.38 12.69 5.71
C ILE A 20 -0.94 13.43 5.55
N HIS A 21 -0.87 14.72 5.22
CA HIS A 21 -2.02 15.62 5.26
C HIS A 21 -2.21 16.37 3.94
N TYR A 22 -3.46 16.61 3.57
CA TYR A 22 -3.84 17.43 2.41
C TYR A 22 -5.18 18.14 2.68
N HIS A 23 -5.15 19.46 2.84
CA HIS A 23 -6.30 20.24 3.32
C HIS A 23 -6.89 19.66 4.61
N HIS A 24 -8.13 19.17 4.57
CA HIS A 24 -8.83 18.53 5.69
C HIS A 24 -8.69 17.01 5.72
N TRP A 25 -7.95 16.45 4.76
CA TRP A 25 -7.68 15.02 4.64
C TRP A 25 -6.42 14.63 5.38
N THR A 26 -6.48 13.46 6.03
CA THR A 26 -5.34 12.80 6.64
C THR A 26 -5.34 11.34 6.23
N LEU A 27 -4.26 10.90 5.59
CA LEU A 27 -3.99 9.47 5.42
C LEU A 27 -3.21 8.98 6.64
N ARG A 28 -3.62 7.85 7.20
CA ARG A 28 -2.95 7.20 8.32
C ARG A 28 -2.65 5.73 8.02
N VAL A 29 -1.42 5.30 8.29
CA VAL A 29 -1.00 3.89 8.29
C VAL A 29 -0.36 3.58 9.64
N LYS A 30 -0.82 2.52 10.32
CA LYS A 30 -0.28 2.11 11.63
C LYS A 30 0.80 1.05 11.41
N ALA A 31 1.96 1.16 12.06
CA ALA A 31 3.01 0.16 11.92
C ALA A 31 2.54 -1.25 12.34
N GLU A 32 1.79 -1.32 13.44
CA GLU A 32 1.20 -2.55 14.01
C GLU A 32 0.13 -3.19 13.11
N CYS A 33 -0.50 -2.38 12.24
CA CYS A 33 -1.53 -2.82 11.30
C CYS A 33 -1.19 -2.29 9.90
N SER A 34 0.03 -2.60 9.47
CA SER A 34 0.67 -2.06 8.27
C SER A 34 0.02 -2.53 6.96
N VAL A 35 -0.85 -3.53 7.03
CA VAL A 35 -1.69 -3.95 5.90
C VAL A 35 -2.97 -3.12 5.77
N MET A 36 -3.20 -2.16 6.66
CA MET A 36 -4.38 -1.31 6.64
C MET A 36 -3.99 0.16 6.51
N PHE A 37 -4.81 0.93 5.78
CA PHE A 37 -4.82 2.38 5.86
C PHE A 37 -6.20 2.90 6.26
N GLU A 38 -6.20 4.11 6.82
CA GLU A 38 -7.40 4.91 7.07
C GLU A 38 -7.24 6.25 6.37
N LEU A 39 -8.27 6.68 5.65
CA LEU A 39 -8.37 8.01 5.07
C LEU A 39 -9.46 8.79 5.80
N ILE A 40 -9.06 9.91 6.40
CA ILE A 40 -9.84 10.67 7.38
C ILE A 40 -10.10 12.06 6.81
N TYR A 41 -11.35 12.53 6.90
CA TYR A 41 -11.74 13.92 6.61
C TYR A 41 -12.28 14.58 7.86
N ARG A 42 -11.70 15.71 8.29
CA ARG A 42 -12.15 16.47 9.47
C ARG A 42 -12.44 15.59 10.70
N GLU A 43 -11.50 14.68 11.01
CA GLU A 43 -11.55 13.72 12.13
C GLU A 43 -12.40 12.44 11.93
N GLN A 44 -13.18 12.37 10.85
CA GLN A 44 -13.99 11.19 10.57
C GLN A 44 -13.33 10.28 9.52
N VAL A 45 -13.23 8.98 9.82
CA VAL A 45 -12.75 7.99 8.84
C VAL A 45 -13.79 7.87 7.72
N GLN A 46 -13.40 8.19 6.49
CA GLN A 46 -14.25 8.10 5.29
C GLN A 46 -13.97 6.82 4.50
N TYR A 47 -12.71 6.38 4.49
CA TYR A 47 -12.32 5.13 3.82
C TYR A 47 -11.35 4.32 4.67
N GLN A 48 -11.46 3.01 4.53
CA GLN A 48 -10.44 2.06 4.96
C GLN A 48 -9.99 1.24 3.77
N GLY A 49 -8.71 0.88 3.75
CA GLY A 49 -8.18 -0.04 2.77
C GLY A 49 -7.42 -1.17 3.42
N LYS A 50 -7.68 -2.40 2.98
CA LYS A 50 -6.95 -3.60 3.38
C LYS A 50 -6.08 -4.10 2.22
N LEU A 51 -4.78 -4.24 2.45
CA LEU A 51 -3.85 -4.74 1.46
C LEU A 51 -4.14 -6.22 1.16
N GLU A 52 -4.31 -6.51 -0.12
CA GLU A 52 -4.35 -7.85 -0.70
C GLU A 52 -3.14 -8.05 -1.60
N LEU A 53 -2.44 -9.14 -1.38
CA LEU A 53 -1.37 -9.62 -2.23
C LEU A 53 -1.79 -10.97 -2.80
N MET A 54 -1.92 -11.06 -4.12
CA MET A 54 -2.23 -12.29 -4.82
C MET A 54 -1.04 -12.75 -5.65
N ASN A 55 -0.85 -14.07 -5.70
CA ASN A 55 0.10 -14.72 -6.60
C ASN A 55 -0.62 -15.87 -7.32
N ASN A 56 -0.65 -15.84 -8.65
CA ASN A 56 -1.33 -16.85 -9.47
C ASN A 56 -2.82 -17.05 -9.11
N GLY A 57 -3.47 -16.00 -8.59
CA GLY A 57 -4.87 -16.01 -8.17
C GLY A 57 -5.10 -16.43 -6.72
N GLU A 58 -4.06 -16.80 -5.98
CA GLU A 58 -4.14 -17.17 -4.56
C GLU A 58 -3.68 -16.01 -3.67
N LEU A 59 -4.39 -15.77 -2.56
CA LEU A 59 -4.00 -14.77 -1.57
C LEU A 59 -2.77 -15.25 -0.80
N LEU A 60 -1.76 -14.39 -0.72
CA LEU A 60 -0.59 -14.60 0.10
C LEU A 60 -0.83 -14.04 1.50
N ASP A 61 -0.51 -14.84 2.52
CA ASP A 61 -0.50 -14.36 3.89
C ASP A 61 0.66 -13.39 4.10
N ILE A 62 0.31 -12.15 4.44
CA ILE A 62 1.24 -11.04 4.71
C ILE A 62 1.14 -10.54 6.15
N SER A 63 0.49 -11.30 7.05
CA SER A 63 0.29 -10.94 8.45
C SER A 63 1.58 -10.85 9.27
N GLN A 64 2.57 -11.69 8.96
CA GLN A 64 3.85 -11.77 9.69
C GLN A 64 4.99 -10.95 9.04
N VAL A 65 4.64 -10.07 8.11
CA VAL A 65 5.63 -9.33 7.31
C VAL A 65 6.22 -8.19 8.10
N GLN A 66 7.54 -8.11 8.10
CA GLN A 66 8.26 -6.97 8.66
C GLN A 66 8.29 -5.82 7.67
N TRP A 67 7.40 -4.86 7.87
CA TRP A 67 7.32 -3.64 7.08
C TRP A 67 8.31 -2.59 7.59
N LYS A 68 8.92 -1.90 6.64
CA LYS A 68 9.79 -0.75 6.87
C LYS A 68 9.09 0.48 6.33
N PHE A 69 9.22 1.58 7.05
CA PHE A 69 8.62 2.86 6.71
C PHE A 69 9.71 3.92 6.59
N PRO A 70 10.35 4.06 5.40
CA PRO A 70 11.24 5.18 5.15
C PRO A 70 10.51 6.50 5.38
N HIS A 71 11.11 7.38 6.17
CA HIS A 71 10.48 8.63 6.55
C HIS A 71 10.55 9.66 5.42
N ARG A 72 9.39 10.18 5.01
CA ARG A 72 9.24 11.32 4.11
C ARG A 72 8.08 12.20 4.61
N PRO A 73 8.18 13.54 4.47
CA PRO A 73 7.15 14.45 4.98
C PRO A 73 5.89 14.52 4.10
N ASP A 74 6.01 14.26 2.79
CA ASP A 74 4.97 14.42 1.77
C ASP A 74 4.32 13.09 1.34
N ARG A 75 4.90 11.96 1.76
CA ARG A 75 4.50 10.62 1.35
C ARG A 75 4.73 9.61 2.45
N ILE A 76 3.92 8.55 2.46
CA ILE A 76 4.22 7.34 3.23
C ILE A 76 4.85 6.36 2.26
N GLU A 77 6.09 5.94 2.52
CA GLU A 77 6.71 4.83 1.81
C GLU A 77 6.63 3.59 2.70
N GLN A 78 6.23 2.46 2.13
CA GLN A 78 6.12 1.19 2.84
C GLN A 78 6.82 0.10 2.02
N TRP A 79 7.79 -0.57 2.63
CA TRP A 79 8.64 -1.56 1.98
C TRP A 79 8.68 -2.85 2.79
N CYS A 80 8.64 -4.02 2.14
CA CYS A 80 9.06 -5.27 2.77
C CYS A 80 9.81 -6.20 1.80
N GLN A 81 10.45 -7.23 2.37
CA GLN A 81 10.96 -8.38 1.65
C GLN A 81 10.35 -9.65 2.24
N LEU A 82 9.72 -10.44 1.38
CA LEU A 82 9.06 -11.70 1.68
C LEU A 82 9.92 -12.85 1.19
N HIS A 83 10.01 -13.91 1.98
CA HIS A 83 10.57 -15.19 1.56
C HIS A 83 9.42 -16.11 1.12
N HIS A 84 8.90 -15.90 -0.09
CA HIS A 84 7.84 -16.73 -0.68
C HIS A 84 8.43 -17.57 -1.81
N ALA A 85 8.88 -18.80 -1.51
CA ALA A 85 9.71 -19.67 -2.36
C ALA A 85 11.08 -19.07 -2.76
N ASP A 86 11.16 -17.74 -2.85
CA ASP A 86 12.28 -16.88 -3.21
C ASP A 86 12.08 -15.47 -2.61
N LYS A 87 12.94 -14.49 -2.96
CA LYS A 87 12.85 -13.11 -2.46
C LYS A 87 11.84 -12.26 -3.27
N LEU A 88 10.64 -12.05 -2.72
CA LEU A 88 9.68 -11.07 -3.21
C LEU A 88 9.92 -9.72 -2.51
N SER A 89 10.23 -8.67 -3.28
CA SER A 89 10.35 -7.31 -2.75
C SER A 89 9.09 -6.54 -3.06
N LEU A 90 8.47 -5.93 -2.04
CA LEU A 90 7.31 -5.07 -2.18
C LEU A 90 7.67 -3.64 -1.77
N ASN A 91 7.17 -2.68 -2.54
CA ASN A 91 7.24 -1.26 -2.24
C ASN A 91 5.87 -0.64 -2.55
N MET A 92 5.37 0.18 -1.63
CA MET A 92 4.15 0.96 -1.79
C MET A 92 4.44 2.41 -1.43
N ASN A 93 3.86 3.33 -2.20
CA ASN A 93 3.94 4.76 -1.94
C ASN A 93 2.54 5.33 -1.85
N TYR A 94 2.28 6.08 -0.79
CA TYR A 94 1.03 6.81 -0.59
C TYR A 94 1.34 8.29 -0.59
N PHE A 95 0.62 9.07 -1.39
CA PHE A 95 0.77 10.51 -1.46
C PHE A 95 -0.51 11.17 -1.97
N PHE A 96 -0.64 12.47 -1.71
CA PHE A 96 -1.72 13.27 -2.28
C PHE A 96 -1.24 13.93 -3.57
N HIS A 97 -2.05 13.86 -4.63
CA HIS A 97 -1.79 14.51 -5.91
C HIS A 97 -3.11 14.78 -6.63
N ASP A 98 -3.24 15.95 -7.25
CA ASP A 98 -4.40 16.35 -8.07
C ASP A 98 -5.76 15.97 -7.45
N GLN A 99 -6.00 16.41 -6.22
CA GLN A 99 -7.24 16.15 -5.47
C GLN A 99 -7.55 14.65 -5.28
N ALA A 100 -6.55 13.79 -5.31
CA ALA A 100 -6.67 12.38 -5.05
C ALA A 100 -5.67 11.92 -3.98
N LEU A 101 -6.07 10.91 -3.20
CA LEU A 101 -5.11 10.01 -2.58
C LEU A 101 -4.62 9.04 -3.65
N VAL A 102 -3.31 8.96 -3.87
CA VAL A 102 -2.68 8.04 -4.81
C VAL A 102 -1.89 6.99 -4.04
N ILE A 103 -2.05 5.72 -4.42
CA ILE A 103 -1.33 4.57 -3.90
C ILE A 103 -0.65 3.86 -5.06
N GLU A 104 0.67 3.89 -5.09
CA GLU A 104 1.47 3.17 -6.06
C GLU A 104 1.98 1.87 -5.47
N TYR A 105 1.93 0.80 -6.25
CA TYR A 105 2.43 -0.53 -5.89
C TYR A 105 3.54 -0.91 -6.84
N LEU A 106 4.62 -1.46 -6.28
CA LEU A 106 5.72 -2.05 -7.02
C LEU A 106 6.12 -3.36 -6.36
N ALA A 107 6.17 -4.43 -7.15
CA ALA A 107 6.67 -5.73 -6.73
C ALA A 107 7.80 -6.17 -7.65
N ARG A 108 8.81 -6.84 -7.09
CA ARG A 108 9.85 -7.51 -7.86
C ARG A 108 10.02 -8.93 -7.33
N ASN A 109 9.90 -9.91 -8.22
CA ASN A 109 10.10 -11.31 -7.90
C ASN A 109 11.19 -11.93 -8.79
N SER A 110 11.98 -12.85 -8.25
CA SER A 110 12.97 -13.64 -9.00
C SER A 110 12.35 -14.83 -9.73
N ILE A 111 11.09 -15.20 -9.41
CA ILE A 111 10.35 -16.26 -10.08
C ILE A 111 9.20 -15.66 -10.90
N PRO A 112 8.96 -16.14 -12.14
CA PRO A 112 7.77 -15.78 -12.91
C PRO A 112 6.48 -16.06 -12.12
N THR A 113 5.68 -15.03 -11.85
CA THR A 113 4.49 -15.10 -11.00
C THR A 113 3.45 -14.08 -11.45
N ARG A 114 2.17 -14.49 -11.51
CA ARG A 114 1.07 -13.56 -11.79
C ARG A 114 0.71 -12.82 -10.51
N LEU A 115 1.50 -11.81 -10.19
CA LEU A 115 1.26 -10.95 -9.04
C LEU A 115 0.12 -9.97 -9.32
N ASP A 116 -0.67 -9.74 -8.28
CA ASP A 116 -1.62 -8.64 -8.22
C ASP A 116 -1.63 -8.07 -6.80
N ILE A 117 -1.38 -6.77 -6.68
CA ILE A 117 -1.37 -6.04 -5.40
C ILE A 117 -2.42 -4.94 -5.47
N ARG A 118 -3.23 -4.84 -4.43
CA ARG A 118 -4.25 -3.80 -4.30
C ARG A 118 -4.63 -3.61 -2.84
N HIS A 119 -5.21 -2.46 -2.52
CA HIS A 119 -6.08 -2.38 -1.36
C HIS A 119 -7.52 -2.69 -1.78
N GLU A 120 -8.18 -3.54 -1.01
CA GLU A 120 -9.63 -3.61 -0.95
C GLU A 120 -10.11 -2.37 -0.17
N ILE A 121 -10.75 -1.43 -0.87
CA ILE A 121 -11.14 -0.13 -0.33
C ILE A 121 -12.63 -0.14 -0.02
N VAL A 122 -12.97 0.14 1.24
CA VAL A 122 -14.35 0.20 1.74
C VAL A 122 -14.65 1.63 2.19
N PRO A 123 -15.66 2.31 1.61
CA PRO A 123 -16.18 3.55 2.17
C PRO A 123 -16.88 3.26 3.50
N LEU A 124 -16.62 4.07 4.51
CA LEU A 124 -17.33 4.02 5.78
C LEU A 124 -18.36 5.14 5.76
N ASP A 125 -19.58 4.80 5.36
CA ASP A 125 -20.69 5.74 5.43
C ASP A 125 -20.82 6.27 6.86
N SER A 126 -20.83 7.59 6.95
CA SER A 126 -21.21 8.30 8.16
C SER A 126 -22.59 7.77 8.57
N VAL A 127 -22.67 7.17 9.76
CA VAL A 127 -23.91 6.64 10.33
C VAL A 127 -24.92 7.79 10.46
N GLU A 128 -25.70 8.06 9.41
CA GLU A 128 -26.95 8.83 9.39
C GLU A 128 -27.51 8.92 7.94
N ASN A 129 -28.07 7.83 7.41
CA ASN A 129 -29.38 7.85 6.75
C ASN A 129 -29.77 6.47 6.20
N ASP A 130 -30.83 5.91 6.77
CA ASP A 130 -31.65 4.85 6.19
C ASP A 130 -32.30 5.35 4.87
N LYS A 131 -31.57 5.28 3.74
CA LYS A 131 -32.19 5.19 2.40
C LYS A 131 -31.32 4.36 1.46
N PRO A 132 -31.92 3.43 0.68
CA PRO A 132 -31.19 2.71 -0.35
C PRO A 132 -31.10 3.60 -1.58
N SER A 133 -30.00 4.32 -1.77
CA SER A 133 -29.76 5.11 -2.98
C SER A 133 -28.68 4.49 -3.86
N HIS A 134 -29.16 3.68 -4.81
CA HIS A 134 -28.73 3.62 -6.21
C HIS A 134 -27.26 3.95 -6.57
N SER A 135 -26.53 2.90 -6.97
CA SER A 135 -25.33 2.92 -7.83
C SER A 135 -24.36 4.08 -7.62
N GLU A 136 -23.67 4.10 -6.48
CA GLU A 136 -22.57 5.02 -6.29
C GLU A 136 -21.40 4.59 -7.18
N LYS A 137 -21.02 5.47 -8.11
CA LYS A 137 -19.73 5.37 -8.79
C LYS A 137 -18.66 5.22 -7.71
N LEU A 138 -17.89 4.13 -7.77
CA LEU A 138 -16.71 3.95 -6.93
C LEU A 138 -15.83 5.20 -7.09
N ASP A 139 -15.66 5.94 -5.99
CA ASP A 139 -14.79 7.13 -5.93
C ASP A 139 -13.32 6.79 -6.00
N TRP A 140 -13.03 5.50 -6.11
CA TRP A 140 -11.69 4.99 -6.29
C TRP A 140 -11.57 4.22 -7.59
N GLN A 141 -10.38 4.27 -8.17
CA GLN A 141 -10.03 3.65 -9.44
C GLN A 141 -8.70 2.91 -9.30
N ARG A 142 -8.44 2.01 -10.26
CA ARG A 142 -7.23 1.21 -10.31
C ARG A 142 -6.73 1.11 -11.73
N CYS A 143 -5.43 1.28 -11.91
CA CYS A 143 -4.73 1.01 -13.17
C CYS A 143 -3.56 0.08 -12.90
N ARG A 144 -3.45 -1.01 -13.68
CA ARG A 144 -2.25 -1.85 -13.69
C ARG A 144 -1.32 -1.35 -14.79
N HIS A 145 -0.06 -1.12 -14.44
CA HIS A 145 0.96 -0.67 -15.38
C HIS A 145 1.65 -1.88 -15.97
N GLY A 146 1.50 -2.08 -17.28
CA GLY A 146 2.07 -3.19 -18.02
C GLY A 146 1.16 -4.41 -18.14
N LEU A 147 1.45 -5.27 -19.13
CA LEU A 147 0.70 -6.51 -19.35
C LEU A 147 1.05 -7.53 -18.25
N PRO A 148 0.08 -8.34 -17.76
CA PRO A 148 0.42 -9.61 -17.12
C PRO A 148 1.31 -10.36 -18.10
N SER A 149 2.48 -10.83 -17.66
CA SER A 149 3.42 -11.45 -18.57
C SER A 149 2.83 -12.74 -19.15
N GLU A 150 2.24 -12.65 -20.34
CA GLU A 150 1.93 -13.81 -21.20
C GLU A 150 3.23 -14.55 -21.61
N SER A 151 4.40 -13.98 -21.32
CA SER A 151 5.73 -14.48 -21.66
C SER A 151 6.25 -15.63 -20.80
N ILE A 152 5.46 -16.18 -19.87
CA ILE A 152 5.85 -17.34 -19.03
C ILE A 152 6.25 -18.58 -19.88
N ARG A 153 5.86 -18.64 -21.15
CA ARG A 153 6.12 -19.84 -21.97
C ARG A 153 7.57 -20.01 -22.47
N HIS A 154 8.43 -18.98 -22.51
CA HIS A 154 9.67 -19.08 -23.32
C HIS A 154 10.98 -18.49 -22.75
N SER A 155 11.12 -18.30 -21.43
CA SER A 155 12.41 -17.86 -20.85
C SER A 155 13.27 -19.02 -20.36
N ILE A 156 14.25 -19.43 -21.17
CA ILE A 156 15.20 -20.55 -20.93
C ILE A 156 16.38 -20.14 -20.01
N LYS A 157 16.42 -18.90 -19.48
CA LYS A 157 17.50 -18.44 -18.59
C LYS A 157 16.97 -18.06 -17.18
N PRO A 158 17.27 -18.86 -16.14
CA PRO A 158 16.76 -18.64 -14.79
C PRO A 158 17.40 -17.45 -14.05
N ASP A 159 18.56 -16.94 -14.46
CA ASP A 159 19.33 -15.97 -13.64
C ASP A 159 19.02 -14.48 -13.89
N LEU A 160 18.17 -14.12 -14.86
CA LEU A 160 18.00 -12.71 -15.27
C LEU A 160 16.54 -12.23 -15.34
N PHE A 161 15.55 -13.09 -15.15
CA PHE A 161 14.16 -12.66 -15.21
C PHE A 161 13.70 -12.14 -13.85
N ARG A 162 13.51 -10.81 -13.76
CA ARG A 162 12.86 -10.16 -12.63
C ARG A 162 11.52 -9.65 -13.12
N GLU A 163 10.45 -10.36 -12.81
CA GLU A 163 9.12 -9.85 -13.11
C GLU A 163 8.85 -8.66 -12.19
N ALA A 164 8.63 -7.50 -12.80
CA ALA A 164 8.23 -6.30 -12.09
C ALA A 164 6.72 -6.12 -12.27
N PHE A 165 5.98 -6.21 -11.16
CA PHE A 165 4.58 -5.80 -11.12
C PHE A 165 4.50 -4.33 -10.72
N SER A 166 3.63 -3.57 -11.38
CA SER A 166 3.31 -2.21 -10.96
C SER A 166 1.84 -1.89 -11.19
N ALA A 167 1.24 -1.16 -10.26
CA ALA A 167 -0.12 -0.65 -10.37
C ALA A 167 -0.26 0.64 -9.58
N THR A 168 -1.32 1.40 -9.87
CA THR A 168 -1.74 2.56 -9.09
C THR A 168 -3.22 2.42 -8.75
N GLN A 169 -3.58 2.71 -7.51
CA GLN A 169 -4.95 2.99 -7.10
C GLN A 169 -5.07 4.44 -6.67
N TRP A 170 -6.21 5.05 -6.89
CA TRP A 170 -6.47 6.39 -6.39
C TRP A 170 -7.89 6.52 -5.86
N ILE A 171 -8.07 7.37 -4.85
CA ILE A 171 -9.37 7.78 -4.31
C ILE A 171 -9.52 9.27 -4.60
N VAL A 172 -10.54 9.64 -5.37
CA VAL A 172 -10.85 11.04 -5.71
C VAL A 172 -11.46 11.72 -4.48
N LEU A 173 -10.90 12.86 -4.09
CA LEU A 173 -11.29 13.62 -2.89
C LEU A 173 -12.26 14.77 -3.19
N ASP A 174 -12.63 14.92 -4.47
CA ASP A 174 -13.33 16.08 -5.05
C ASP A 174 -14.82 16.19 -4.67
N LYS A 175 -15.29 15.34 -3.74
CA LYS A 175 -16.70 15.16 -3.43
C LYS A 175 -17.18 15.70 -2.07
N MET A 176 -16.36 16.39 -1.27
CA MET A 176 -16.79 16.86 0.07
C MET A 176 -16.36 18.28 0.46
#